data_AF-A0A9E4GEL5-F1
#
_entry.id   AF-A0A9E4GEL5-F1
#
_cell.length_a   1.000
_cell.length_b   1.000
_cell.length_c   1.000
_cell.angle_alpha   90.00
_cell.angle_beta   90.00
_cell.angle_gamma   90.00
#
_symmetry.space_group_name_H-M   'P 1'
#
loop_
_entity.id
_entity.type
_entity.pdbx_description
1 polymer ?
#
loop_
_entity_poly.entity_id
_entity_poly.type
_entity_poly.pdbx_seq_one_letter_code
_entity_poly.pdbx_strand_id
1 'polypeptide(L)'
;MFAVPLPAGSTEEISWTLRIRGETFTMPSNLGPLFEIEGLVDPAGSYPGNTPPVVRLAPGGPSGQGPGGLTGAVATTAGEATALRVWASDDGLPPLPDPDKVLRSLQTRYREADPDTGGVTVTWSKYRGPGTVSFADAALPVVEGVAETTATFDRAGEYMLRALVSDGSRLTGCCWTNGYLRVTVRPAGQ
;
A
#
# COMPACT_ATOMS: atom_id res chain seq x y z
N MET A 1 -4.80 5.46 7.67
CA MET A 1 -6.14 4.90 7.47
C MET A 1 -6.35 3.80 8.51
N PHE A 2 -7.47 3.83 9.22
CA PHE A 2 -7.91 2.73 10.07
C PHE A 2 -9.13 2.11 9.39
N ALA A 3 -9.19 0.79 9.36
CA ALA A 3 -10.32 0.03 8.82
C ALA A 3 -10.84 -0.90 9.91
N VAL A 4 -12.16 -1.05 9.98
CA VAL A 4 -12.83 -1.96 10.91
C VAL A 4 -13.75 -2.85 10.09
N PRO A 5 -13.57 -4.18 10.13
CA PRO A 5 -14.53 -5.09 9.51
C PRO A 5 -15.83 -5.04 10.32
N LEU A 6 -16.95 -4.95 9.62
CA LEU A 6 -18.27 -4.96 10.22
C LEU A 6 -18.96 -6.29 9.92
N PRO A 7 -19.75 -6.81 10.87
CA PRO A 7 -20.65 -7.92 10.58
C PRO A 7 -21.59 -7.59 9.40
N ALA A 8 -21.91 -8.59 8.59
CA ALA A 8 -22.87 -8.42 7.50
C ALA A 8 -24.23 -7.93 8.04
N GLY A 9 -24.83 -6.94 7.38
CA GLY A 9 -26.11 -6.35 7.79
C GLY A 9 -26.02 -5.34 8.95
N SER A 10 -24.82 -4.90 9.33
CA SER A 10 -24.66 -3.82 10.32
C SER A 10 -25.35 -2.54 9.84
N THR A 11 -26.18 -1.95 10.69
CA THR A 11 -26.87 -0.67 10.43
C THR A 11 -26.52 0.41 11.47
N GLU A 12 -25.65 0.08 12.42
CA GLU A 12 -25.24 1.00 13.48
C GLU A 12 -24.26 2.05 12.96
N GLU A 13 -24.38 3.26 13.49
CA GLU A 13 -23.42 4.33 13.21
C GLU A 13 -22.09 4.01 13.90
N ILE A 14 -20.99 4.15 13.17
CA ILE A 14 -19.65 3.91 13.70
C ILE A 14 -18.97 5.24 13.92
N SER A 15 -18.52 5.48 15.14
CA SER A 15 -17.81 6.72 15.48
C SER A 15 -16.35 6.43 15.82
N TRP A 16 -15.44 7.07 15.09
CA TRP A 16 -14.03 7.06 15.42
C TRP A 16 -13.77 8.10 16.51
N THR A 17 -13.24 7.66 17.64
CA THR A 17 -12.95 8.53 18.78
C THR A 17 -11.45 8.66 18.99
N LEU A 18 -10.95 9.90 19.03
CA LEU A 18 -9.57 10.22 19.37
C LEU A 18 -9.56 10.96 20.71
N ARG A 19 -8.86 10.37 21.70
CA ARG A 19 -8.66 11.00 23.02
C ARG A 19 -7.24 11.53 23.15
N ILE A 20 -7.09 12.83 23.36
CA ILE A 20 -5.79 13.49 23.55
C ILE A 20 -5.87 14.39 24.77
N ARG A 21 -5.00 14.14 25.76
CA ARG A 21 -4.88 14.96 26.99
C ARG A 21 -6.21 15.20 27.73
N GLY A 22 -7.10 14.22 27.71
CA GLY A 22 -8.42 14.30 28.35
C GLY A 22 -9.54 14.85 27.46
N GLU A 23 -9.22 15.44 26.31
CA GLU A 23 -10.21 15.86 25.32
C GLU A 23 -10.59 14.71 24.39
N THR A 24 -11.85 14.69 23.96
CA THR A 24 -12.42 13.66 23.09
C THR A 24 -12.90 14.30 21.79
N PHE A 25 -12.33 13.86 20.67
CA PHE A 25 -12.76 14.22 19.31
C PHE A 25 -13.44 13.03 18.66
N THR A 26 -14.58 13.27 18.01
CA THR A 26 -15.40 12.21 17.41
C THR A 26 -15.61 12.51 15.93
N MET A 27 -15.36 11.52 15.09
CA MET A 27 -15.66 11.56 13.65
C MET A 27 -16.71 10.48 13.36
N PRO A 28 -17.97 10.86 13.10
CA PRO A 28 -19.01 9.90 12.74
C PRO A 28 -18.75 9.31 11.35
N SER A 29 -19.13 8.05 11.16
CA SER A 29 -19.10 7.31 9.90
C SER A 29 -20.48 6.69 9.70
N ASN A 30 -21.01 6.81 8.48
CA ASN A 30 -22.30 6.26 8.11
C ASN A 30 -22.14 5.11 7.09
N LEU A 31 -23.08 4.18 7.12
CA LEU A 31 -23.15 3.03 6.20
C LEU A 31 -24.17 3.26 5.08
N GLY A 32 -24.55 4.53 4.83
CA GLY A 32 -25.50 4.87 3.80
C GLY A 32 -24.87 4.65 2.42
N PRO A 33 -25.51 3.89 1.51
CA PRO A 33 -24.91 3.54 0.21
C PRO A 33 -24.64 4.75 -0.68
N LEU A 34 -25.28 5.89 -0.42
CA LEU A 34 -25.02 7.16 -1.12
C LEU A 34 -23.63 7.77 -0.80
N PHE A 35 -22.96 7.30 0.26
CA PHE A 35 -21.65 7.77 0.70
C PHE A 35 -20.59 6.66 0.67
N GLU A 36 -20.92 5.51 0.09
CA GLU A 36 -20.01 4.38 -0.03
C GLU A 36 -18.88 4.71 -1.01
N ILE A 37 -17.64 4.47 -0.58
CA ILE A 37 -16.47 4.56 -1.44
C ILE A 37 -16.12 3.13 -1.85
N GLU A 38 -16.50 2.76 -3.07
CA GLU A 38 -16.09 1.50 -3.71
C GLU A 38 -14.58 1.57 -4.00
N GLY A 39 -13.78 0.91 -3.16
CA GLY A 39 -12.31 0.89 -3.29
C GLY A 39 -11.76 -0.34 -3.99
N LEU A 40 -12.63 -1.28 -4.40
CA LEU A 40 -12.23 -2.58 -4.97
C LEU A 40 -12.44 -2.68 -6.47
N VAL A 41 -13.19 -1.77 -7.07
CA VAL A 41 -13.38 -1.69 -8.51
C VAL A 41 -13.63 -0.24 -8.89
N ASP A 42 -13.18 0.19 -10.06
CA ASP A 42 -13.63 1.44 -10.67
C ASP A 42 -15.02 1.22 -11.30
N PRO A 43 -16.12 1.71 -10.69
CA PRO A 43 -17.46 1.37 -11.16
C PRO A 43 -17.85 2.13 -12.44
N ALA A 44 -17.33 3.34 -12.62
CA ALA A 44 -17.75 4.25 -13.69
C ALA A 44 -16.69 5.32 -14.06
N GLY A 45 -15.45 5.15 -13.62
CA GLY A 45 -14.37 6.09 -13.88
C GLY A 45 -13.79 6.00 -15.27
N SER A 46 -12.55 6.46 -15.39
CA SER A 46 -11.83 6.45 -16.66
C SER A 46 -11.51 5.02 -17.13
N TYR A 47 -11.55 4.03 -16.24
CA TYR A 47 -11.25 2.64 -16.55
C TYR A 47 -12.27 1.71 -15.87
N PRO A 48 -13.54 1.68 -16.34
CA PRO A 48 -14.57 0.85 -15.72
C PRO A 48 -14.16 -0.61 -15.64
N GLY A 49 -14.29 -1.20 -14.45
CA GLY A 49 -13.89 -2.59 -14.17
C GLY A 49 -12.44 -2.76 -13.69
N ASN A 50 -11.63 -1.69 -13.66
CA ASN A 50 -10.29 -1.73 -13.07
C ASN A 50 -10.35 -2.12 -11.59
N THR A 51 -9.47 -3.00 -11.14
CA THR A 51 -9.39 -3.48 -9.76
C THR A 51 -8.02 -3.15 -9.15
N PRO A 52 -7.91 -2.95 -7.83
CA PRO A 52 -6.62 -2.71 -7.19
C PRO A 52 -5.62 -3.84 -7.44
N PRO A 53 -4.31 -3.55 -7.49
CA PRO A 53 -3.30 -4.59 -7.64
C PRO A 53 -3.41 -5.66 -6.54
N VAL A 54 -3.32 -6.93 -6.89
CA VAL A 54 -3.22 -8.03 -5.92
C VAL A 54 -1.79 -8.08 -5.38
N VAL A 55 -1.63 -8.07 -4.06
CA VAL A 55 -0.31 -7.92 -3.41
C VAL A 55 0.02 -9.08 -2.50
N ARG A 56 1.30 -9.49 -2.47
CA ARG A 56 1.89 -10.38 -1.44
C ARG A 56 3.16 -9.77 -0.84
N LEU A 57 3.42 -10.06 0.43
CA LEU A 57 4.60 -9.60 1.17
C LEU A 57 5.66 -10.71 1.41
N ALA A 58 5.38 -11.93 0.94
CA ALA A 58 6.29 -13.06 0.99
C ALA A 58 6.06 -13.97 -0.23
N PRO A 59 7.09 -14.67 -0.73
CA PRO A 59 6.93 -15.63 -1.81
C PRO A 59 5.91 -16.71 -1.42
N GLY A 60 4.85 -16.88 -2.23
CA GLY A 60 3.80 -17.86 -1.95
C GLY A 60 2.95 -17.59 -0.70
N GLY A 61 3.13 -16.44 -0.03
CA GLY A 61 2.36 -16.04 1.14
C GLY A 61 0.92 -15.62 0.80
N PRO A 62 0.08 -15.27 1.78
CA PRO A 62 -1.27 -14.78 1.53
C PRO A 62 -1.26 -13.52 0.65
N SER A 63 -2.32 -13.34 -0.13
CA SER A 63 -2.55 -12.13 -0.93
C SER A 63 -3.56 -11.20 -0.26
N GLY A 64 -3.43 -9.91 -0.54
CA GLY A 64 -4.42 -8.87 -0.20
C GLY A 64 -4.69 -7.98 -1.41
N GLN A 65 -5.85 -7.32 -1.41
CA GLN A 65 -6.27 -6.42 -2.48
C GLN A 65 -7.07 -5.26 -1.87
N GLY A 66 -6.92 -4.07 -2.45
CA GLY A 66 -7.64 -2.88 -2.08
C GLY A 66 -7.22 -2.23 -0.76
N PRO A 67 -8.04 -1.30 -0.26
CA PRO A 67 -7.71 -0.49 0.92
C PRO A 67 -7.43 -1.28 2.20
N GLY A 68 -8.10 -2.42 2.39
CA GLY A 68 -7.90 -3.31 3.53
C GLY A 68 -6.53 -4.00 3.50
N GLY A 69 -6.08 -4.40 2.30
CA GLY A 69 -4.73 -4.89 2.10
C GLY A 69 -4.38 -6.18 2.85
N LEU A 70 -3.10 -6.34 3.18
CA LEU A 70 -2.58 -7.43 4.00
C LEU A 70 -1.55 -6.97 5.02
N THR A 71 -1.27 -7.80 6.03
CA THR A 71 -0.21 -7.56 7.01
C THR A 71 0.78 -8.73 7.03
N GLY A 72 2.07 -8.43 6.90
CA GLY A 72 3.19 -9.35 7.10
C GLY A 72 4.06 -8.94 8.30
N ALA A 73 5.08 -9.75 8.59
CA ALA A 73 6.04 -9.47 9.65
C ALA A 73 7.47 -9.90 9.27
N VAL A 74 8.46 -9.16 9.75
CA VAL A 74 9.89 -9.47 9.62
C VAL A 74 10.63 -8.98 10.88
N ALA A 75 11.80 -9.56 11.15
CA ALA A 75 12.69 -9.10 12.21
C ALA A 75 14.05 -8.70 11.60
N THR A 76 14.70 -7.71 12.20
CA THR A 76 16.00 -7.19 11.75
C THR A 76 16.77 -6.58 12.93
N THR A 77 17.98 -6.09 12.67
CA THR A 77 18.80 -5.37 13.64
C THR A 77 18.91 -3.89 13.25
N ALA A 78 18.96 -3.00 14.24
CA ALA A 78 19.20 -1.58 13.98
C ALA A 78 20.52 -1.39 13.21
N GLY A 79 20.51 -0.54 12.19
CA GLY A 79 21.64 -0.31 11.28
C GLY A 79 21.79 -1.32 10.13
N GLU A 80 21.15 -2.49 10.18
CA GLU A 80 21.22 -3.48 9.10
C GLU A 80 20.26 -3.15 7.95
N ALA A 81 20.71 -3.38 6.72
CA ALA A 81 19.88 -3.27 5.53
C ALA A 81 18.88 -4.43 5.49
N THR A 82 17.60 -4.12 5.67
CA THR A 82 16.50 -5.07 5.64
C THR A 82 15.90 -5.10 4.26
N ALA A 83 15.92 -6.25 3.58
CA ALA A 83 15.27 -6.42 2.29
C ALA A 83 13.75 -6.28 2.43
N LEU A 84 13.15 -5.47 1.56
CA LEU A 84 11.71 -5.27 1.45
C LEU A 84 11.27 -5.70 0.05
N ARG A 85 10.28 -6.59 -0.01
CA ARG A 85 9.77 -7.14 -1.27
C ARG A 85 8.25 -7.10 -1.30
N VAL A 86 7.72 -6.72 -2.45
CA VAL A 86 6.29 -6.73 -2.72
C VAL A 86 6.09 -7.42 -4.06
N TRP A 87 5.36 -8.53 -4.06
CA TRP A 87 4.89 -9.14 -5.30
C TRP A 87 3.54 -8.55 -5.63
N ALA A 88 3.37 -8.15 -6.88
CA ALA A 88 2.11 -7.57 -7.34
C ALA A 88 1.74 -8.10 -8.73
N SER A 89 0.45 -8.29 -8.92
CA SER A 89 -0.18 -8.54 -10.21
C SER A 89 -1.40 -7.65 -10.32
N ASP A 90 -1.76 -7.27 -11.53
CA ASP A 90 -2.89 -6.38 -11.79
C ASP A 90 -3.77 -6.96 -12.89
N ASP A 91 -4.93 -6.35 -13.16
CA ASP A 91 -5.78 -6.76 -14.28
C ASP A 91 -5.37 -6.10 -15.61
N GLY A 92 -4.32 -5.26 -15.57
CA GLY A 92 -3.74 -4.59 -16.73
C GLY A 92 -4.43 -3.26 -17.03
N LEU A 93 -5.30 -2.79 -16.14
CA LEU A 93 -5.92 -1.47 -16.20
C LEU A 93 -5.27 -0.51 -15.17
N PRO A 94 -5.14 0.78 -15.49
CA PRO A 94 -5.23 1.33 -16.83
C PRO A 94 -4.16 0.69 -17.75
N PRO A 95 -4.47 0.51 -19.05
CA PRO A 95 -3.48 -0.01 -19.97
C PRO A 95 -2.31 0.96 -20.02
N LEU A 96 -1.13 0.36 -19.99
CA LEU A 96 0.14 1.04 -20.16
C LEU A 96 0.08 1.99 -21.38
N PRO A 97 0.34 3.32 -21.22
CA PRO A 97 0.29 4.27 -22.32
C PRO A 97 1.37 4.02 -23.37
N ASP A 98 0.98 4.10 -24.65
CA ASP A 98 1.87 3.93 -25.82
C ASP A 98 3.20 4.67 -25.64
N PRO A 99 4.35 3.96 -25.54
CA PRO A 99 5.65 4.54 -25.18
C PRO A 99 6.11 5.64 -26.13
N ASP A 100 5.62 5.65 -27.37
CA ASP A 100 5.93 6.67 -28.38
C ASP A 100 5.16 7.98 -28.14
N LYS A 101 4.10 7.94 -27.34
CA LYS A 101 3.26 9.09 -26.97
C LYS A 101 3.53 9.61 -25.55
N VAL A 102 4.43 8.96 -24.80
CA VAL A 102 4.76 9.32 -23.41
C VAL A 102 5.86 10.40 -23.39
N LEU A 103 5.67 11.46 -22.59
CA LEU A 103 6.71 12.47 -22.32
C LEU A 103 7.95 11.81 -21.69
N ARG A 104 9.17 12.23 -22.07
CA ARG A 104 10.45 11.60 -21.65
C ARG A 104 10.60 11.34 -20.15
N SER A 105 10.02 12.18 -19.28
CA SER A 105 10.07 12.01 -17.81
C SER A 105 9.20 10.86 -17.29
N LEU A 106 8.19 10.43 -18.04
CA LEU A 106 7.33 9.29 -17.74
C LEU A 106 7.83 8.00 -18.43
N GLN A 107 8.62 8.13 -19.51
CA GLN A 107 9.17 6.98 -20.25
C GLN A 107 10.08 6.06 -19.42
N THR A 108 10.87 6.60 -18.48
CA THR A 108 11.76 5.77 -17.65
C THR A 108 10.97 4.81 -16.74
N ARG A 109 9.90 5.29 -16.11
CA ARG A 109 9.03 4.47 -15.24
C ARG A 109 8.24 3.42 -16.04
N TYR A 110 7.95 3.73 -17.30
CA TYR A 110 7.19 2.86 -18.20
C TYR A 110 8.02 1.69 -18.74
N ARG A 111 9.29 1.92 -19.09
CA ARG A 111 10.15 0.88 -19.68
C ARG A 111 10.45 -0.30 -18.75
N GLU A 112 10.38 -0.06 -17.45
CA GLU A 112 10.63 -1.08 -16.43
C GLU A 112 9.34 -1.81 -16.01
N ALA A 113 8.16 -1.34 -16.42
CA ALA A 113 6.89 -1.94 -16.03
C ALA A 113 6.54 -3.20 -16.85
N ASP A 114 6.08 -4.24 -16.16
CA ASP A 114 5.54 -5.45 -16.77
C ASP A 114 4.13 -5.19 -17.35
N PRO A 115 3.84 -5.55 -18.62
CA PRO A 115 2.52 -5.42 -19.22
C PRO A 115 1.38 -6.05 -18.42
N ASP A 116 1.65 -7.17 -17.73
CA ASP A 116 0.66 -7.87 -16.90
C ASP A 116 0.37 -7.13 -15.58
N THR A 117 1.13 -6.07 -15.29
CA THR A 117 1.00 -5.28 -14.06
C THR A 117 0.58 -3.83 -14.32
N GLY A 118 0.18 -3.44 -15.53
CA GLY A 118 -0.44 -2.13 -15.78
C GLY A 118 0.39 -0.88 -15.40
N GLY A 119 1.71 -1.01 -15.14
CA GLY A 119 2.51 0.11 -14.64
C GLY A 119 2.40 0.34 -13.13
N VAL A 120 2.16 -0.73 -12.37
CA VAL A 120 2.08 -0.69 -10.92
C VAL A 120 3.37 -0.18 -10.27
N THR A 121 3.18 0.69 -9.30
CA THR A 121 4.24 1.27 -8.47
C THR A 121 4.01 0.95 -7.00
N VAL A 122 5.11 0.76 -6.27
CA VAL A 122 5.11 0.57 -4.82
C VAL A 122 5.71 1.80 -4.16
N THR A 123 4.98 2.40 -3.23
CA THR A 123 5.50 3.50 -2.39
C THR A 123 5.57 3.05 -0.93
N TRP A 124 6.78 2.97 -0.40
CA TRP A 124 7.06 2.66 0.99
C TRP A 124 7.06 3.89 1.87
N SER A 125 6.54 3.72 3.08
CA SER A 125 6.57 4.76 4.12
C SER A 125 6.64 4.15 5.51
N LYS A 126 7.26 4.88 6.45
CA LYS A 126 7.12 4.58 7.87
C LYS A 126 5.73 4.99 8.34
N TYR A 127 4.91 4.02 8.73
CA TYR A 127 3.58 4.27 9.27
C TYR A 127 3.61 4.51 10.79
N ARG A 128 4.36 3.68 11.52
CA ARG A 128 4.61 3.81 12.98
C ARG A 128 6.01 3.34 13.33
N GLY A 129 6.53 3.81 14.46
CA GLY A 129 7.78 3.30 15.05
C GLY A 129 8.59 4.40 15.74
N PRO A 130 9.48 4.02 16.67
CA PRO A 130 10.18 4.95 17.57
C PRO A 130 11.30 5.76 16.93
N GLY A 131 11.78 5.35 15.74
CA GLY A 131 12.93 5.96 15.09
C GLY A 131 12.74 6.28 13.61
N THR A 132 13.83 6.65 12.97
CA THR A 132 13.90 6.94 11.53
C THR A 132 14.06 5.66 10.74
N VAL A 133 13.38 5.59 9.59
CA VAL A 133 13.51 4.52 8.61
C VAL A 133 13.99 5.15 7.31
N SER A 134 15.10 4.67 6.77
CA SER A 134 15.67 5.15 5.50
C SER A 134 15.51 4.06 4.46
N PHE A 135 14.91 4.40 3.32
CA PHE A 135 14.73 3.49 2.19
C PHE A 135 15.79 3.77 1.13
N ALA A 136 16.34 2.73 0.50
CA ALA A 136 17.24 2.89 -0.65
C ALA A 136 16.48 3.52 -1.83
N ASP A 137 15.31 2.97 -2.15
CA ASP A 137 14.28 3.62 -2.93
C ASP A 137 12.93 3.46 -2.22
N ALA A 138 12.24 4.57 -2.01
CA ALA A 138 10.92 4.58 -1.39
C ALA A 138 9.78 4.45 -2.41
N ALA A 139 10.01 4.70 -3.70
CA ALA A 139 8.97 4.73 -4.73
C ALA A 139 9.46 4.13 -6.05
N LEU A 140 9.24 2.82 -6.21
CA LEU A 140 9.80 1.99 -7.27
C LEU A 140 8.70 1.27 -8.08
N PRO A 141 8.93 1.00 -9.38
CA PRO A 141 8.01 0.19 -10.18
C PRO A 141 8.05 -1.29 -9.78
N VAL A 142 7.01 -2.03 -10.15
CA VAL A 142 7.01 -3.49 -10.15
C VAL A 142 7.56 -3.96 -11.49
N VAL A 143 8.59 -4.80 -11.44
CA VAL A 143 9.30 -5.35 -12.60
C VAL A 143 9.25 -6.86 -12.50
N GLU A 144 8.81 -7.55 -13.55
CA GLU A 144 8.66 -9.02 -13.55
C GLU A 144 7.85 -9.53 -12.33
N GLY A 145 6.78 -8.80 -11.97
CA GLY A 145 5.87 -9.13 -10.87
C GLY A 145 6.40 -8.86 -9.45
N VAL A 146 7.58 -8.26 -9.28
CA VAL A 146 8.14 -7.92 -7.97
C VAL A 146 8.75 -6.51 -7.91
N ALA A 147 8.58 -5.83 -6.77
CA ALA A 147 9.31 -4.62 -6.40
C ALA A 147 10.23 -4.91 -5.21
N GLU A 148 11.53 -4.63 -5.35
CA GLU A 148 12.54 -4.90 -4.33
C GLU A 148 13.31 -3.62 -3.94
N THR A 149 13.42 -3.37 -2.64
CA THR A 149 14.24 -2.27 -2.07
C THR A 149 14.81 -2.71 -0.73
N THR A 150 15.59 -1.85 -0.08
CA THR A 150 16.03 -2.07 1.30
C THR A 150 15.65 -0.92 2.20
N ALA A 151 15.42 -1.21 3.48
CA ALA A 151 15.25 -0.21 4.53
C ALA A 151 16.23 -0.42 5.69
N THR A 152 16.72 0.68 6.27
CA THR A 152 17.53 0.69 7.49
C THR A 152 16.81 1.43 8.61
N PHE A 153 17.04 0.99 9.85
CA PHE A 153 16.39 1.51 11.06
C PHE A 153 17.45 2.06 12.01
N ASP A 154 17.26 3.30 12.50
CA ASP A 154 18.27 3.98 13.34
C ASP A 154 18.30 3.48 14.79
N ARG A 155 17.25 2.82 15.27
CA ARG A 155 17.15 2.33 16.66
C ARG A 155 16.24 1.10 16.76
N ALA A 156 16.39 0.39 17.87
CA ALA A 156 15.56 -0.76 18.20
C ALA A 156 14.10 -0.37 18.54
N GLY A 157 13.19 -1.31 18.31
CA GLY A 157 11.78 -1.21 18.66
C GLY A 157 10.85 -1.81 17.61
N GLU A 158 9.55 -1.64 17.83
CA GLU A 158 8.51 -2.11 16.90
C GLU A 158 8.14 -1.02 15.89
N TYR A 159 8.17 -1.38 14.62
CA TYR A 159 7.81 -0.51 13.51
C TYR A 159 6.67 -1.10 12.68
N MET A 160 5.92 -0.22 12.04
CA MET A 160 4.96 -0.56 11.00
C MET A 160 5.36 0.21 9.75
N LEU A 161 5.74 -0.50 8.69
CA LEU A 161 5.89 0.08 7.37
C LEU A 161 4.60 -0.11 6.56
N ARG A 162 4.32 0.82 5.66
CA ARG A 162 3.22 0.72 4.70
C ARG A 162 3.80 0.75 3.29
N ALA A 163 3.51 -0.27 2.50
CA ALA A 163 3.58 -0.28 1.05
C ALA A 163 2.22 0.15 0.50
N LEU A 164 2.18 1.26 -0.24
CA LEU A 164 1.04 1.63 -1.06
C LEU A 164 1.33 1.17 -2.48
N VAL A 165 0.57 0.19 -2.97
CA VAL A 165 0.71 -0.37 -4.31
C VAL A 165 -0.38 0.21 -5.18
N SER A 166 -0.05 0.87 -6.29
CA SER A 166 -1.03 1.54 -7.14
C SER A 166 -0.63 1.44 -8.61
N ASP A 167 -1.64 1.22 -9.44
CA ASP A 167 -1.61 1.23 -10.90
C ASP A 167 -1.60 2.67 -11.50
N GLY A 168 -1.64 3.70 -10.65
CA GLY A 168 -1.59 5.10 -11.08
C GLY A 168 -2.93 5.69 -11.52
N SER A 169 -4.04 4.95 -11.42
CA SER A 169 -5.40 5.49 -11.55
C SER A 169 -5.69 6.45 -10.38
N ARG A 170 -6.01 7.71 -10.69
CA ARG A 170 -6.02 8.83 -9.71
C ARG A 170 -7.38 9.51 -9.53
N LEU A 171 -8.39 9.14 -10.32
CA LEU A 171 -9.58 9.99 -10.50
C LEU A 171 -10.86 9.45 -9.85
N THR A 172 -10.92 8.17 -9.44
CA THR A 172 -12.18 7.57 -8.94
C THR A 172 -12.10 6.89 -7.58
N GLY A 173 -11.04 7.14 -6.79
CA GLY A 173 -10.92 6.59 -5.43
C GLY A 173 -10.42 5.14 -5.37
N CYS A 174 -10.35 4.46 -6.51
CA CYS A 174 -9.51 3.29 -6.79
C CYS A 174 -8.28 3.73 -7.63
N CYS A 175 -7.27 2.91 -7.91
CA CYS A 175 -7.10 1.51 -7.58
C CYS A 175 -5.73 1.34 -6.91
N TRP A 176 -5.80 0.95 -5.64
CA TRP A 176 -4.60 0.83 -4.82
C TRP A 176 -4.81 -0.18 -3.70
N THR A 177 -3.72 -0.84 -3.34
CA THR A 177 -3.68 -1.87 -2.30
C THR A 177 -2.69 -1.49 -1.22
N ASN A 178 -3.07 -1.71 0.04
CA ASN A 178 -2.15 -1.60 1.17
C ASN A 178 -1.39 -2.91 1.42
N GLY A 179 -0.09 -2.80 1.68
CA GLY A 179 0.67 -3.80 2.41
C GLY A 179 1.21 -3.20 3.70
N TYR A 180 0.99 -3.85 4.84
CA TYR A 180 1.55 -3.44 6.12
C TYR A 180 2.62 -4.44 6.57
N LEU A 181 3.83 -3.97 6.88
CA LEU A 181 4.91 -4.83 7.35
C LEU A 181 5.27 -4.48 8.79
N ARG A 182 5.02 -5.41 9.72
CA ARG A 182 5.51 -5.31 11.10
C ARG A 182 7.00 -5.61 11.10
N VAL A 183 7.80 -4.70 11.65
CA VAL A 183 9.24 -4.88 11.73
C VAL A 183 9.66 -4.82 13.19
N THR A 184 10.12 -5.95 13.71
CA THR A 184 10.75 -6.02 15.03
C THR A 184 12.23 -5.74 14.87
N VAL A 185 12.68 -4.57 15.31
CA VAL A 185 14.08 -4.13 15.21
C VAL A 185 14.79 -4.38 16.53
N ARG A 186 15.81 -5.23 16.50
CA ARG A 186 16.67 -5.54 17.66
C ARG A 186 17.78 -4.50 17.80
N PRO A 187 18.32 -4.27 19.01
CA PRO A 187 19.52 -3.45 19.19
C PRO A 187 20.68 -3.98 18.36
N ALA A 188 21.46 -3.08 17.75
CA ALA A 188 22.78 -3.45 17.22
C ALA A 188 23.62 -4.04 18.36
N GLY A 189 24.33 -5.14 18.10
CA GLY A 189 25.22 -5.73 19.10
C GLY A 189 26.20 -4.68 19.64
N GLN A 190 26.33 -4.62 20.96
CA GLN A 190 27.46 -3.97 21.64
C GLN A 190 28.71 -4.81 21.44
#